data_AF-A0AAV4MMS4-F1
#
_entry.id   AF-A0AAV4MMS4-F1
#
_cell.length_a   1.000
_cell.length_b   1.000
_cell.length_c   1.000
_cell.angle_alpha   90.00
_cell.angle_beta   90.00
_cell.angle_gamma   90.00
#
_symmetry.space_group_name_H-M   'P 1'
#
loop_
_entity.id
_entity.type
_entity.pdbx_description
1 polymer ?
#
loop_
_entity_poly.entity_id
_entity_poly.type
_entity_poly.pdbx_seq_one_letter_code
_entity_poly.pdbx_strand_id
1 'polypeptide(L)'
;MCDSKITCYATDPKNPCTCMWHKNNDIKLKQKNEYKVYSIAKSISDFPDQKVIDEYLKNCKINSLYKPIKVLNFRTVKGESCLEVQWASTGNETCSNRMKKSLCTVELEERFKKSYPQIAEDFYSSKEKSKSPSKSKTKNTIKSSSNKKMTDYFSVSKTGHEKEEHHIESSAKRSVEESSDNCEPSVKRQCMSV
;
A
#
# COMPACT_ATOMS: atom_id res chain seq x y z
N MET A 1 -31.86 2.46 -0.73
CA MET A 1 -30.45 2.29 -1.15
C MET A 1 -30.45 1.61 -2.52
N CYS A 2 -29.51 1.91 -3.42
CA CYS A 2 -29.43 1.21 -4.71
C CYS A 2 -28.88 -0.20 -4.50
N ASP A 3 -29.67 -1.24 -4.80
CA ASP A 3 -29.25 -2.66 -4.69
C ASP A 3 -28.62 -3.20 -5.99
N SER A 4 -28.57 -2.38 -7.04
CA SER A 4 -28.00 -2.80 -8.32
C SER A 4 -26.49 -2.88 -8.27
N LYS A 5 -25.96 -4.05 -8.65
CA LYS A 5 -24.52 -4.31 -8.80
C LYS A 5 -23.97 -3.87 -10.16
N ILE A 6 -24.82 -3.52 -11.11
CA ILE A 6 -24.45 -3.34 -12.53
C ILE A 6 -24.59 -1.87 -12.97
N THR A 7 -25.70 -1.23 -12.61
CA THR A 7 -26.00 0.17 -12.95
C THR A 7 -26.86 0.81 -11.86
N CYS A 8 -26.57 2.04 -11.44
CA CYS A 8 -27.47 2.82 -10.58
C CYS A 8 -27.75 4.14 -11.30
N TYR A 9 -29.02 4.46 -11.49
CA TYR A 9 -29.45 5.75 -12.01
C TYR A 9 -29.67 6.67 -10.82
N ALA A 10 -28.90 7.75 -10.72
CA ALA A 10 -29.11 8.74 -9.67
C ALA A 10 -30.42 9.48 -9.97
N THR A 11 -31.44 9.25 -9.15
CA THR A 11 -32.80 9.76 -9.40
C THR A 11 -32.99 11.23 -9.04
N ASP A 12 -32.09 11.83 -8.23
CA ASP A 12 -32.22 13.21 -7.75
C ASP A 12 -30.85 13.86 -7.41
N PRO A 13 -30.48 15.01 -7.99
CA PRO A 13 -29.26 15.75 -7.64
C PRO A 13 -29.23 16.25 -6.19
N LYS A 14 -30.37 16.38 -5.52
CA LYS A 14 -30.43 16.76 -4.10
C LYS A 14 -30.05 15.61 -3.16
N ASN A 15 -30.13 14.36 -3.64
CA ASN A 15 -29.90 13.16 -2.84
C ASN A 15 -28.96 12.20 -3.60
N PRO A 16 -27.65 12.53 -3.69
CA PRO A 16 -26.70 11.70 -4.42
C PRO A 16 -26.62 10.31 -3.79
N CYS A 17 -26.73 9.28 -4.63
CA CYS A 17 -26.68 7.91 -4.18
C CYS A 17 -25.26 7.53 -3.75
N THR A 18 -25.09 7.07 -2.51
CA THR A 18 -23.79 6.74 -1.90
C THR A 18 -23.35 5.28 -2.10
N CYS A 19 -23.94 4.58 -3.08
CA CYS A 19 -23.64 3.17 -3.33
C CYS A 19 -22.20 2.97 -3.84
N MET A 20 -21.70 1.73 -3.72
CA MET A 20 -20.34 1.38 -4.12
C MET A 20 -20.09 1.62 -5.62
N TRP A 21 -21.11 1.42 -6.46
CA TRP A 21 -21.01 1.63 -7.90
C TRP A 21 -20.69 3.10 -8.23
N HIS A 22 -21.41 4.05 -7.63
CA HIS A 22 -21.13 5.48 -7.82
C HIS A 22 -19.75 5.87 -7.31
N LYS A 23 -19.35 5.38 -6.12
CA LYS A 23 -17.99 5.61 -5.61
C LYS A 23 -16.92 5.11 -6.59
N ASN A 24 -17.09 3.92 -7.15
CA ASN A 24 -16.16 3.36 -8.12
C ASN A 24 -16.17 4.14 -9.45
N ASN A 25 -17.34 4.57 -9.91
CA ASN A 25 -17.47 5.38 -11.13
C ASN A 25 -16.82 6.77 -10.95
N ASP A 26 -16.98 7.38 -9.78
CA ASP A 26 -16.33 8.64 -9.42
C ASP A 26 -14.80 8.50 -9.39
N ILE A 27 -14.29 7.39 -8.81
CA ILE A 27 -12.85 7.09 -8.83
C ILE A 27 -12.36 6.94 -10.28
N LYS A 28 -13.07 6.18 -11.13
CA LYS A 28 -12.72 6.00 -12.55
C LYS A 28 -12.74 7.32 -13.31
N LEU A 29 -13.73 8.17 -13.06
CA LEU A 29 -13.86 9.48 -13.70
C LEU A 29 -12.72 10.42 -13.27
N LYS A 30 -12.37 10.43 -11.98
CA LYS A 30 -11.21 11.18 -11.46
C LYS A 30 -9.91 10.70 -12.12
N GLN A 31 -9.66 9.39 -12.16
CA GLN A 31 -8.49 8.81 -12.83
C GLN A 31 -8.43 9.17 -14.32
N LYS A 32 -9.58 9.15 -15.03
CA LYS A 32 -9.66 9.56 -16.44
C LYS A 32 -9.29 11.03 -16.61
N ASN A 33 -9.74 11.91 -15.70
CA ASN A 33 -9.41 13.33 -15.73
C ASN A 33 -7.93 13.58 -15.39
N GLU A 34 -7.39 12.91 -14.37
CA GLU A 34 -5.96 12.96 -14.03
C GLU A 34 -5.09 12.52 -15.22
N TYR A 35 -5.47 11.44 -15.90
CA TYR A 35 -4.76 10.97 -17.09
C TYR A 35 -4.80 11.99 -18.23
N LYS A 36 -5.94 12.64 -18.48
CA LYS A 36 -6.05 13.70 -19.48
C LYS A 36 -5.12 14.87 -19.15
N VAL A 37 -5.14 15.35 -17.91
CA VAL A 37 -4.25 16.43 -17.46
C VAL A 37 -2.80 16.04 -17.65
N TYR A 38 -2.43 14.82 -17.25
CA TYR A 38 -1.08 14.29 -17.43
C TYR A 38 -0.67 14.22 -18.91
N SER A 39 -1.55 13.72 -19.78
CA SER A 39 -1.27 13.64 -21.23
C SER A 39 -1.07 15.02 -21.86
N ILE A 40 -1.86 16.01 -21.45
CA ILE A 40 -1.73 17.39 -21.92
C ILE A 40 -0.42 17.99 -21.40
N ALA A 41 -0.13 17.84 -20.11
CA ALA A 41 1.13 18.33 -19.51
C ALA A 41 2.36 17.74 -20.22
N LYS A 42 2.32 16.44 -20.55
CA LYS A 42 3.40 15.76 -21.27
C LYS A 42 3.57 16.23 -22.72
N SER A 43 2.55 16.84 -23.32
CA SER A 43 2.61 17.39 -24.68
C SER A 43 3.17 18.83 -24.73
N ILE A 44 3.41 19.46 -23.59
CA ILE A 44 4.03 20.79 -23.53
C ILE A 44 5.51 20.65 -23.93
N SER A 45 6.00 21.49 -24.85
CA SER A 45 7.37 21.44 -25.38
C SER A 45 8.45 21.52 -24.30
N ASP A 46 8.14 22.23 -23.23
CA ASP A 46 9.07 22.50 -22.13
C ASP A 46 8.95 21.45 -21.01
N PHE A 47 8.08 20.44 -21.18
CA PHE A 47 7.97 19.35 -20.21
C PHE A 47 9.21 18.47 -20.28
N PRO A 48 9.91 18.23 -19.16
CA PRO A 48 11.15 17.48 -19.18
C PRO A 48 10.91 16.03 -19.60
N ASP A 49 11.83 15.49 -20.41
CA ASP A 49 11.81 14.08 -20.80
C ASP A 49 11.90 13.17 -19.58
N GLN A 50 11.32 11.96 -19.70
CA GLN A 50 11.35 10.96 -18.63
C GLN A 50 12.79 10.67 -18.15
N LYS A 51 13.77 10.69 -19.07
CA LYS A 51 15.19 10.51 -18.72
C LYS A 51 15.71 11.61 -17.79
N VAL A 52 15.33 12.87 -18.04
CA VAL A 52 15.73 14.02 -17.23
C VAL A 52 15.04 13.95 -15.87
N ILE A 53 13.77 13.53 -15.82
CA ILE A 53 13.06 13.31 -14.56
C ILE A 53 13.73 12.19 -13.75
N ASP A 54 14.05 11.06 -14.38
CA ASP A 54 14.70 9.92 -13.72
C ASP A 54 16.10 10.28 -13.22
N GLU A 55 16.88 10.99 -14.02
CA GLU A 55 18.18 11.52 -13.63
C GLU A 55 18.04 12.52 -12.48
N TYR A 56 17.09 13.45 -12.57
CA TYR A 56 16.82 14.40 -11.51
C TYR A 56 16.37 13.70 -10.23
N LEU A 57 15.55 12.65 -10.30
CA LEU A 57 15.14 11.87 -9.12
C LEU A 57 16.29 11.05 -8.52
N LYS A 58 17.20 10.54 -9.35
CA LYS A 58 18.45 9.88 -8.90
C LYS A 58 19.42 10.88 -8.26
N ASN A 59 19.54 12.06 -8.84
CA ASN A 59 20.43 13.13 -8.39
C ASN A 59 19.81 13.98 -7.27
N CYS A 60 18.49 13.95 -7.12
CA CYS A 60 17.75 14.55 -6.04
C CYS A 60 18.18 13.85 -4.77
N LYS A 61 19.06 14.56 -4.07
CA LYS A 61 19.57 14.24 -2.74
C LYS A 61 18.47 14.08 -1.69
N ILE A 62 17.18 14.07 -2.02
CA ILE A 62 16.11 13.73 -1.07
C ILE A 62 16.37 12.34 -0.46
N ASN A 63 16.83 11.37 -1.26
CA ASN A 63 17.32 10.07 -0.73
C ASN A 63 18.67 10.17 0.00
N SER A 64 19.43 11.24 -0.22
CA SER A 64 20.69 11.51 0.50
C SER A 64 20.46 12.26 1.80
N LEU A 65 19.37 13.00 1.97
CA LEU A 65 19.09 13.86 3.15
C LEU A 65 18.79 13.03 4.39
N TYR A 66 18.38 11.78 4.21
CA TYR A 66 18.12 10.87 5.30
C TYR A 66 18.83 9.55 5.07
N LYS A 67 19.49 9.06 6.12
CA LYS A 67 20.02 7.70 6.15
C LYS A 67 19.22 6.88 7.16
N PRO A 68 18.80 5.66 6.81
CA PRO A 68 18.16 4.78 7.77
C PRO A 68 19.17 4.44 8.88
N ILE A 69 18.72 4.54 10.13
CA ILE A 69 19.53 4.23 11.32
C ILE A 69 19.32 2.76 11.69
N LYS A 70 18.05 2.38 11.86
CA LYS A 70 17.64 1.04 12.27
C LYS A 70 16.16 0.80 11.97
N VAL A 71 15.81 -0.47 11.84
CA VAL A 71 14.43 -0.92 11.86
C VAL A 71 13.98 -1.04 13.32
N LEU A 72 12.89 -0.36 13.67
CA LEU A 72 12.31 -0.36 15.00
C LEU A 72 11.38 -1.56 15.20
N ASN A 73 10.50 -1.80 14.24
CA ASN A 73 9.48 -2.83 14.37
C ASN A 73 9.02 -3.38 13.01
N PHE A 74 8.43 -4.56 13.05
CA PHE A 74 7.71 -5.16 11.92
C PHE A 74 6.20 -4.88 12.07
N ARG A 75 5.53 -4.53 10.98
CA ARG A 75 4.08 -4.27 10.94
C ARG A 75 3.47 -4.91 9.70
N THR A 76 2.17 -5.19 9.75
CA THR A 76 1.40 -5.61 8.59
C THR A 76 0.34 -4.55 8.30
N VAL A 77 0.38 -3.95 7.12
CA VAL A 77 -0.56 -2.90 6.69
C VAL A 77 -1.30 -3.41 5.47
N LYS A 78 -2.63 -3.58 5.56
CA LYS A 78 -3.47 -4.09 4.47
C LYS A 78 -3.01 -5.45 3.89
N GLY A 79 -2.42 -6.31 4.72
CA GLY A 79 -1.91 -7.62 4.31
C GLY A 79 -0.49 -7.59 3.74
N GLU A 80 0.12 -6.41 3.61
CA GLU A 80 1.51 -6.27 3.16
C GLU A 80 2.45 -6.12 4.37
N SER A 81 3.62 -6.74 4.29
CA SER A 81 4.66 -6.64 5.31
C SER A 81 5.41 -5.32 5.19
N CYS A 82 5.46 -4.58 6.29
CA CYS A 82 6.12 -3.29 6.38
C CYS A 82 7.09 -3.23 7.57
N LEU A 83 8.10 -2.38 7.44
CA LEU A 83 9.10 -2.09 8.46
C LEU A 83 8.94 -0.66 8.93
N GLU A 84 8.90 -0.46 10.24
CA GLU A 84 8.98 0.87 10.85
C GLU A 84 10.44 1.25 10.97
N VAL A 85 10.87 2.26 10.20
CA VAL A 85 12.27 2.62 10.03
C VAL A 85 12.52 3.98 10.69
N GLN A 86 13.58 4.05 11.49
CA GLN A 86 14.08 5.30 12.07
C GLN A 86 15.13 5.91 11.14
N TRP A 87 15.02 7.21 10.85
CA TRP A 87 15.90 7.93 9.94
C TRP A 87 16.71 9.01 10.65
N ALA A 88 17.97 9.16 10.25
CA ALA A 88 18.85 10.25 10.63
C ALA A 88 18.92 11.25 9.48
N SER A 89 18.73 12.54 9.78
CA SER A 89 19.09 13.60 8.83
C SER A 89 20.61 13.61 8.64
N THR A 90 21.06 13.60 7.40
CA THR A 90 22.47 13.75 7.00
C THR A 90 22.82 15.20 6.64
N GLY A 91 21.81 16.06 6.49
CA GLY A 91 22.00 17.46 6.16
C GLY A 91 22.53 18.24 7.36
N ASN A 92 23.60 19.00 7.15
CA ASN A 92 24.13 19.99 8.10
C ASN A 92 23.22 21.22 8.22
N GLU A 93 22.01 21.17 7.64
CA GLU A 93 21.09 22.28 7.65
C GLU A 93 20.88 22.69 9.10
N THR A 94 21.16 23.96 9.34
CA THR A 94 21.09 24.65 10.62
C THR A 94 19.61 24.81 11.00
N CYS A 95 18.89 23.71 11.03
CA CYS A 95 17.50 23.63 11.42
C CYS A 95 17.48 23.87 12.92
N SER A 96 17.07 25.08 13.29
CA SER A 96 17.14 25.67 14.61
C SER A 96 16.79 24.68 15.73
N ASN A 97 17.80 24.30 16.51
CA ASN A 97 17.89 23.87 17.92
C ASN A 97 16.68 23.30 18.72
N ARG A 98 15.49 23.09 18.17
CA ARG A 98 14.33 22.56 18.89
C ARG A 98 14.11 21.11 18.49
N MET A 99 14.85 20.25 19.21
CA MET A 99 14.76 18.79 19.22
C MET A 99 15.03 18.12 17.86
N LYS A 100 16.20 17.49 17.73
CA LYS A 100 16.50 16.48 16.70
C LYS A 100 15.60 15.27 16.91
N LYS A 101 14.32 15.39 16.55
CA LYS A 101 13.37 14.29 16.58
C LYS A 101 13.73 13.40 15.40
N SER A 102 14.16 12.18 15.68
CA SER A 102 14.34 11.18 14.63
C SER A 102 13.02 10.97 13.91
N LEU A 103 13.05 11.02 12.59
CA LEU A 103 11.88 10.74 11.76
C LEU A 103 11.65 9.22 11.75
N CYS A 104 10.39 8.79 11.86
CA CYS A 104 10.00 7.39 11.70
C CYS A 104 9.02 7.29 10.53
N THR A 105 9.27 6.36 9.60
CA THR A 105 8.34 6.05 8.50
C THR A 105 8.04 4.55 8.47
N VAL A 106 7.02 4.18 7.70
CA VAL A 106 6.64 2.79 7.46
C VAL A 106 6.94 2.47 6.00
N GLU A 107 7.90 1.59 5.76
CA GLU A 107 8.36 1.20 4.42
C GLU A 107 7.96 -0.24 4.10
N LEU A 108 7.71 -0.53 2.82
CA LEU A 108 7.48 -1.90 2.36
C LEU A 108 8.74 -2.76 2.55
N GLU A 109 8.59 -3.94 3.13
CA GLU A 109 9.72 -4.82 3.49
C GLU A 109 10.60 -5.17 2.27
N GLU A 110 9.98 -5.55 1.15
CA GLU A 110 10.71 -5.94 -0.06
C GLU A 110 11.55 -4.80 -0.63
N ARG A 111 10.95 -3.60 -0.71
CA ARG A 111 11.63 -2.40 -1.22
C ARG A 111 12.75 -1.95 -0.30
N PHE A 112 12.52 -2.03 1.02
CA PHE A 112 13.50 -1.65 2.01
C PHE A 112 14.71 -2.60 2.02
N LYS A 113 14.48 -3.92 2.02
CA LYS A 113 15.56 -4.93 1.93
C LYS A 113 16.42 -4.75 0.69
N LYS A 114 15.81 -4.44 -0.46
CA LYS A 114 16.53 -4.21 -1.70
C LYS A 114 17.41 -2.95 -1.64
N SER A 115 16.96 -1.91 -0.93
CA SER A 115 17.66 -0.62 -0.86
C SER A 115 18.70 -0.57 0.26
N TYR A 116 18.46 -1.26 1.38
CA TYR A 116 19.28 -1.24 2.59
C TYR A 116 19.44 -2.64 3.20
N PRO A 117 20.07 -3.58 2.48
CA PRO A 117 20.12 -5.00 2.87
C PRO A 117 20.77 -5.19 4.25
N GLN A 118 21.89 -4.50 4.52
CA GLN A 118 22.64 -4.64 5.76
C GLN A 118 21.82 -4.28 7.00
N ILE A 119 21.09 -3.17 6.97
CA ILE A 119 20.26 -2.74 8.11
C ILE A 119 19.08 -3.70 8.33
N ALA A 120 18.52 -4.24 7.25
CA ALA A 120 17.48 -5.25 7.36
C ALA A 120 18.03 -6.54 7.98
N GLU A 121 19.16 -7.04 7.51
CA GLU A 121 19.83 -8.23 8.05
C GLU A 121 20.17 -8.09 9.53
N ASP A 122 20.68 -6.94 9.96
CA ASP A 122 20.98 -6.64 11.37
C ASP A 122 19.72 -6.77 12.24
N PHE A 123 18.57 -6.31 11.72
CA PHE A 123 17.29 -6.40 12.42
C PHE A 123 16.80 -7.86 12.56
N TYR A 124 16.82 -8.65 11.49
CA TYR A 124 16.41 -10.07 11.56
C TYR A 124 17.36 -10.89 12.42
N SER A 125 18.68 -10.67 12.28
CA SER A 125 19.71 -11.33 13.09
C SER A 125 19.54 -11.04 14.59
N SER A 126 19.18 -9.80 14.94
CA SER A 126 18.91 -9.42 16.33
C SER A 126 17.64 -10.11 16.87
N LYS A 127 16.61 -10.23 16.02
CA LYS A 127 15.36 -10.91 16.37
C LYS A 127 15.56 -12.41 16.58
N GLU A 128 16.41 -13.07 15.80
CA GLU A 128 16.73 -14.48 15.98
C GLU A 128 17.49 -14.74 17.29
N LYS A 129 18.47 -13.90 17.62
CA LYS A 129 19.21 -14.00 18.89
C LYS A 129 18.30 -13.86 20.11
N SER A 130 17.30 -12.98 20.02
CA SER A 130 16.31 -12.79 21.10
C SER A 130 15.36 -13.97 21.30
N LYS A 131 15.23 -14.86 20.30
CA LYS A 131 14.43 -16.09 20.38
C LYS A 131 15.19 -17.29 20.95
N SER A 132 16.47 -17.11 21.31
CA SER A 132 17.20 -18.20 21.94
C SER A 132 16.45 -18.68 23.19
N PRO A 133 16.26 -20.00 23.34
CA PRO A 133 15.41 -20.55 24.38
C PRO A 133 15.96 -20.10 25.72
N SER A 134 15.14 -19.40 26.50
CA SER A 134 15.41 -19.15 27.91
C SER A 134 15.75 -20.51 28.51
N LYS A 135 17.04 -20.74 28.80
CA LYS A 135 17.51 -21.97 29.44
C LYS A 135 16.67 -22.13 30.69
N SER A 136 15.77 -23.10 30.65
CA SER A 136 14.92 -23.49 31.76
C SER A 136 15.85 -23.73 32.93
N LYS A 137 15.68 -22.93 33.99
CA LYS A 137 16.31 -23.19 35.29
C LYS A 137 16.04 -24.64 35.63
N THR A 138 17.09 -25.45 35.64
CA THR A 138 17.12 -26.80 36.19
C THR A 138 16.53 -26.73 37.60
N LYS A 139 15.28 -27.18 37.73
CA LYS A 139 14.57 -27.26 39.01
C LYS A 139 15.15 -28.46 39.74
N ASN A 140 15.75 -28.19 40.90
CA ASN A 140 16.23 -29.20 41.82
C ASN A 140 15.17 -30.29 42.05
N THR A 141 15.68 -31.51 41.98
CA THR A 141 15.13 -32.79 42.40
C THR A 141 14.23 -32.69 43.63
N ILE A 142 12.92 -32.90 43.46
CA ILE A 142 12.08 -33.53 44.49
C ILE A 142 11.25 -34.61 43.79
N LYS A 143 11.54 -35.86 44.15
CA LYS A 143 10.81 -37.06 43.77
C LYS A 143 9.39 -37.00 44.36
N SER A 144 8.37 -37.05 43.52
CA SER A 144 7.16 -37.84 43.80
C SER A 144 6.25 -37.94 42.57
N SER A 145 6.37 -39.09 41.91
CA SER A 145 5.28 -39.93 41.40
C SER A 145 3.88 -39.28 41.28
N SER A 146 3.45 -39.01 40.04
CA SER A 146 2.22 -39.62 39.51
C SER A 146 2.24 -39.58 37.97
N ASN A 147 2.09 -40.75 37.36
CA ASN A 147 2.05 -40.95 35.92
C ASN A 147 0.73 -40.41 35.35
N LYS A 148 0.77 -39.28 34.64
CA LYS A 148 -0.27 -38.91 33.67
C LYS A 148 0.33 -38.93 32.27
N LYS A 149 -0.21 -39.79 31.42
CA LYS A 149 0.22 -39.95 30.02
C LYS A 149 -0.43 -38.84 29.17
N MET A 150 0.37 -38.26 28.27
CA MET A 150 0.04 -37.08 27.45
C MET A 150 -0.91 -37.39 26.27
N THR A 151 -1.47 -38.59 26.19
CA THR A 151 -2.42 -38.97 25.13
C THR A 151 -3.83 -38.43 25.39
N ASP A 152 -4.14 -38.00 26.60
CA ASP A 152 -5.51 -37.60 27.00
C ASP A 152 -5.88 -36.16 26.60
N TYR A 153 -4.96 -35.38 26.03
CA TYR A 153 -5.21 -33.96 25.69
C TYR A 153 -5.50 -33.70 24.20
N PHE A 154 -5.49 -34.71 23.33
CA PHE A 154 -5.73 -34.54 21.89
C PHE A 154 -6.91 -35.39 21.39
N SER A 155 -8.10 -35.05 21.85
CA SER A 155 -9.36 -35.49 21.20
C SER A 155 -9.96 -34.31 20.45
N VAL A 156 -9.50 -34.09 19.21
CA VAL A 156 -10.13 -33.12 18.28
C VAL A 156 -11.11 -33.88 17.38
N SER A 157 -12.39 -33.64 17.60
CA SER A 157 -13.50 -34.12 16.78
C SER A 157 -13.42 -33.52 15.38
N LYS A 158 -13.21 -34.37 14.37
CA LYS A 158 -13.40 -34.00 12.96
C LYS A 158 -14.89 -33.98 12.66
N THR A 159 -15.50 -32.79 12.61
CA THR A 159 -16.76 -32.60 11.87
C THR A 159 -16.39 -32.19 10.45
N GLY A 160 -16.67 -33.11 9.51
CA GLY A 160 -16.56 -32.87 8.09
C GLY A 160 -17.50 -31.75 7.66
N HIS A 161 -17.02 -30.91 6.75
CA HIS A 161 -17.88 -30.08 5.93
C HIS A 161 -17.51 -30.34 4.48
N GLU A 162 -18.51 -30.77 3.75
CA GLU A 162 -18.48 -31.23 2.37
C GLU A 162 -18.12 -30.09 1.42
N LYS A 163 -17.49 -30.49 0.31
CA LYS A 163 -17.17 -29.64 -0.84
C LYS A 163 -18.47 -29.37 -1.60
N GLU A 164 -18.73 -28.11 -1.91
CA GLU A 164 -19.73 -27.71 -2.91
C GLU A 164 -18.98 -27.03 -4.06
N GLU A 165 -18.81 -27.76 -5.16
CA GLU A 165 -18.32 -27.24 -6.44
C GLU A 165 -19.46 -26.51 -7.14
N HIS A 166 -19.36 -25.19 -7.26
CA HIS A 166 -20.22 -24.41 -8.15
C HIS A 166 -19.48 -24.08 -9.44
N HIS A 167 -19.80 -24.85 -10.47
CA HIS A 167 -19.52 -24.59 -11.88
C HIS A 167 -20.36 -23.38 -12.34
N ILE A 168 -19.72 -22.24 -12.61
CA ILE A 168 -20.37 -21.08 -13.24
C ILE A 168 -19.88 -20.98 -14.68
N GLU A 169 -20.76 -21.43 -15.58
CA GLU A 169 -20.70 -21.24 -17.02
C GLU A 169 -20.90 -19.76 -17.34
N SER A 170 -19.89 -19.14 -17.97
CA SER A 170 -19.95 -17.73 -18.39
C SER A 170 -19.96 -17.65 -19.92
N SER A 171 -21.17 -17.52 -20.47
CA SER A 171 -21.37 -17.15 -21.87
C SER A 171 -21.31 -15.62 -22.01
N ALA A 172 -20.20 -15.12 -22.54
CA ALA A 172 -20.01 -13.71 -22.89
C ALA A 172 -20.27 -13.49 -24.39
N LYS A 173 -21.36 -12.77 -24.71
CA LYS A 173 -21.49 -12.02 -25.96
C LYS A 173 -22.12 -10.66 -25.64
N ARG A 174 -21.32 -9.61 -25.67
CA ARG A 174 -21.82 -8.23 -25.80
C ARG A 174 -20.91 -7.47 -26.75
N SER A 175 -21.48 -7.21 -27.93
CA SER A 175 -21.01 -6.30 -28.95
C SER A 175 -20.89 -4.89 -28.35
N VAL A 176 -19.74 -4.26 -28.54
CA VAL A 176 -19.52 -2.85 -28.24
C VAL A 176 -19.77 -2.08 -29.53
N GLU A 177 -20.88 -1.35 -29.58
CA GLU A 177 -21.04 -0.27 -30.55
C GLU A 177 -20.33 0.97 -29.99
N GLU A 178 -19.42 1.48 -30.79
CA GLU A 178 -18.55 2.62 -30.53
C GLU A 178 -19.27 3.88 -31.01
N SER A 179 -19.84 4.67 -30.09
CA SER A 179 -20.42 5.99 -30.41
C SER A 179 -19.43 7.09 -30.00
N SER A 180 -18.80 7.69 -31.00
CA SER A 180 -17.85 8.79 -30.89
C SER A 180 -18.58 10.15 -30.93
N ASP A 181 -19.09 10.60 -29.79
CA ASP A 181 -19.54 11.99 -29.65
C ASP A 181 -18.37 12.90 -29.23
N ASN A 182 -17.71 13.44 -30.25
CA ASN A 182 -16.84 14.61 -30.17
C ASN A 182 -17.70 15.86 -29.99
N CYS A 183 -17.72 16.42 -28.78
CA CYS A 183 -18.26 17.76 -28.53
C CYS A 183 -17.11 18.68 -28.13
N GLU A 184 -16.56 19.39 -29.13
CA GLU A 184 -15.60 20.48 -28.95
C GLU A 184 -16.32 21.72 -28.36
N PRO A 185 -15.84 22.31 -27.26
CA PRO A 185 -16.34 23.62 -26.83
C PRO A 185 -15.63 24.73 -27.62
N SER A 186 -16.37 25.40 -28.50
CA SER A 186 -15.96 26.65 -29.15
C SER A 186 -15.76 27.76 -28.12
N VAL A 187 -14.50 28.07 -27.80
CA VAL A 187 -14.14 29.24 -26.98
C VAL A 187 -14.01 30.46 -27.90
N LYS A 188 -15.02 31.32 -27.91
CA LYS A 188 -14.95 32.64 -28.55
C LYS A 188 -14.00 33.53 -27.74
N ARG A 189 -12.82 33.84 -28.29
CA ARG A 189 -11.96 34.92 -27.78
C ARG A 189 -12.49 36.25 -28.30
N GLN A 190 -12.90 37.11 -27.39
CA GLN A 190 -13.28 38.50 -27.66
C GLN A 190 -12.01 39.36 -27.58
N CYS A 191 -11.53 39.85 -28.72
CA CYS A 191 -10.42 40.79 -28.78
C CYS A 191 -10.92 42.17 -28.36
N MET A 192 -10.32 42.76 -27.32
CA MET A 192 -10.40 44.19 -27.05
C MET A 192 -9.28 44.88 -27.82
N SER A 193 -9.65 45.73 -28.77
CA SER A 193 -8.76 46.69 -29.40
C SER A 193 -8.53 47.88 -28.47
N VAL A 194 -7.26 48.31 -28.38
CA VAL A 194 -6.81 49.57 -27.79
C VAL A 194 -6.63 50.59 -28.91
#